data_AF-A0A947WAS1-F1
#
_entry.id   AF-A0A947WAS1-F1
#
_cell.length_a   1.000
_cell.length_b   1.000
_cell.length_c   1.000
_cell.angle_alpha   90.00
_cell.angle_beta   90.00
_cell.angle_gamma   90.00
#
_symmetry.space_group_name_H-M   'P 1'
#
loop_
_entity.id
_entity.type
_entity.pdbx_description
1 polymer ?
#
loop_
_entity_poly.entity_id
_entity_poly.type
_entity_poly.pdbx_seq_one_letter_code
_entity_poly.pdbx_strand_id
1 'polypeptide(L)'
;MAKRTAWIGILLLFLLLISLSGAATQPTITHLTTVRAGFSELVVTTPLGNYVFSEDGGTLRSGLLTFAPYGSKVAELVAGTTTNATTFARAYLADAEFPFALRYQDIAFNYTLADPVYTDTGAIMIEMRGQGGGISVVKRFKIEPDALYTLTA
;
A
#
# COMPACT_ATOMS: atom_id res chain seq x y z
N MET A 1 15.67 42.93 -38.09
CA MET A 1 14.59 42.59 -37.13
C MET A 1 14.03 41.18 -37.31
N ALA A 2 13.85 40.67 -38.54
CA ALA A 2 13.25 39.35 -38.82
C ALA A 2 13.94 38.12 -38.16
N LYS A 3 15.26 38.17 -37.93
CA LYS A 3 15.98 37.08 -37.24
C LYS A 3 15.62 37.00 -35.75
N ARG A 4 15.40 38.12 -35.05
CA ARG A 4 15.08 38.11 -33.61
C ARG A 4 13.68 37.56 -33.35
N THR A 5 12.72 37.86 -34.22
CA THR A 5 11.34 37.35 -34.14
C THR A 5 11.27 35.85 -34.43
N ALA A 6 12.10 35.33 -35.35
CA ALA A 6 12.18 33.90 -35.64
C ALA A 6 12.71 33.09 -34.44
N TRP A 7 13.73 33.60 -33.74
CA TRP A 7 14.29 32.93 -32.56
C TRP A 7 13.34 32.92 -31.35
N ILE A 8 12.56 33.98 -31.17
CA ILE A 8 11.52 34.03 -30.12
C ILE A 8 10.41 33.00 -30.41
N GLY A 9 10.01 32.84 -31.67
CA GLY A 9 9.04 31.82 -32.07
C GLY A 9 9.53 30.40 -31.79
N ILE A 10 10.79 30.11 -32.09
CA ILE A 10 11.41 28.80 -31.79
C ILE A 10 11.48 28.56 -30.28
N LEU A 11 11.87 29.56 -29.49
CA LEU A 11 11.95 29.44 -28.03
C LEU A 11 10.57 29.16 -27.41
N LEU A 12 9.52 29.84 -27.89
CA LEU A 12 8.15 29.62 -27.45
C LEU A 12 7.61 28.25 -27.85
N LEU A 13 7.94 27.77 -29.06
CA LEU A 13 7.59 26.42 -29.49
C LEU A 13 8.30 25.36 -28.65
N PHE A 14 9.56 25.59 -28.28
CA PHE A 14 10.32 24.69 -27.42
C PHE A 14 9.75 24.66 -26.00
N LEU A 15 9.37 25.80 -25.45
CA LEU A 15 8.68 25.90 -24.16
C LEU A 15 7.32 25.20 -24.17
N LEU A 16 6.58 25.28 -25.28
CA LEU A 16 5.31 24.57 -25.47
C LEU A 16 5.52 23.05 -25.55
N LEU A 17 6.56 22.58 -26.25
CA LEU A 17 6.86 21.15 -26.34
C LEU A 17 7.30 20.56 -24.98
N ILE A 18 8.01 21.35 -24.17
CA ILE A 18 8.39 20.95 -22.81
C ILE A 18 7.16 20.86 -21.90
N SER A 19 6.18 21.77 -22.02
CA SER A 19 4.98 21.74 -21.19
C SER A 19 4.03 20.57 -21.52
N LEU A 20 4.06 20.04 -22.75
CA LEU A 20 3.29 18.85 -23.13
C LEU A 20 3.92 17.51 -22.69
N SER A 21 5.14 17.53 -22.14
CA SER A 21 5.86 16.30 -21.75
C SER A 21 5.51 15.79 -20.33
N GLY A 22 4.66 16.51 -19.60
CA GLY A 22 4.22 16.13 -18.25
C GLY A 22 3.05 15.15 -18.26
N ALA A 23 3.24 13.93 -18.78
CA ALA A 23 2.31 12.84 -18.50
C ALA A 23 2.43 12.49 -17.01
N ALA A 24 1.57 13.07 -16.17
CA ALA A 24 1.44 12.69 -14.78
C ALA A 24 1.04 11.20 -14.73
N THR A 25 1.98 10.33 -14.36
CA THR A 25 1.70 8.92 -14.12
C THR A 25 0.64 8.85 -13.01
N GLN A 26 -0.54 8.32 -13.33
CA GLN A 26 -1.61 8.23 -12.35
C GLN A 26 -1.15 7.37 -11.15
N PRO A 27 -1.41 7.81 -9.91
CA PRO A 27 -1.13 7.04 -8.71
C PRO A 27 -1.82 5.66 -8.81
N THR A 28 -1.04 4.60 -9.00
CA THR A 28 -1.58 3.25 -9.26
C THR A 28 -1.23 2.32 -8.10
N ILE A 29 -2.22 1.56 -7.61
CA ILE A 29 -2.02 0.52 -6.61
C ILE A 29 -1.48 -0.75 -7.29
N THR A 30 -0.40 -1.30 -6.75
CA THR A 30 0.14 -2.60 -7.17
C THR A 30 0.07 -3.59 -6.02
N HIS A 31 0.03 -4.89 -6.34
CA HIS A 31 0.03 -5.93 -5.32
C HIS A 31 0.92 -7.11 -5.72
N LEU A 32 1.41 -7.82 -4.71
CA LEU A 32 2.18 -9.04 -4.85
C LEU A 32 1.81 -10.01 -3.73
N THR A 33 1.51 -11.26 -4.09
CA THR A 33 1.34 -12.34 -3.12
C THR A 33 2.67 -13.06 -2.94
N THR A 34 3.09 -13.27 -1.70
CA THR A 34 4.29 -14.01 -1.33
C THR A 34 3.97 -14.99 -0.21
N VAL A 35 4.81 -16.00 0.00
CA VAL A 35 4.71 -16.91 1.15
C VAL A 35 5.83 -16.59 2.13
N ARG A 36 5.49 -16.41 3.41
CA ARG A 36 6.45 -16.17 4.50
C ARG A 36 6.05 -17.02 5.71
N ALA A 37 7.03 -17.77 6.24
CA ALA A 37 6.82 -18.65 7.40
C ALA A 37 5.61 -19.61 7.26
N GLY A 38 5.33 -20.07 6.02
CA GLY A 38 4.24 -21.00 5.73
C GLY A 38 2.87 -20.37 5.50
N PHE A 39 2.73 -19.04 5.62
CA PHE A 39 1.48 -18.32 5.39
C PHE A 39 1.58 -17.43 4.15
N SER A 40 0.47 -17.29 3.42
CA SER A 40 0.41 -16.32 2.33
C SER A 40 0.31 -14.90 2.89
N GLU A 41 1.06 -14.00 2.29
CA GLU A 41 1.05 -12.58 2.57
C GLU A 41 0.76 -11.80 1.28
N LEU A 42 -0.14 -10.83 1.36
CA LEU A 42 -0.41 -9.88 0.30
C LEU A 42 0.27 -8.56 0.62
N VAL A 43 1.23 -8.20 -0.21
CA VAL A 43 1.89 -6.90 -0.19
C VAL A 43 1.12 -5.99 -1.13
N VAL A 44 0.62 -4.87 -0.61
CA VAL A 44 -0.08 -3.84 -1.39
C VAL A 44 0.75 -2.56 -1.36
N THR A 45 1.16 -2.08 -2.51
CA THR A 45 1.90 -0.82 -2.65
C THR A 45 1.00 0.23 -3.27
N THR A 46 0.83 1.33 -2.55
CA THR A 46 0.15 2.53 -3.01
C THR A 46 1.17 3.64 -3.18
N PRO A 47 0.79 4.78 -3.77
CA PRO A 47 1.67 5.96 -3.84
C PRO A 47 2.08 6.51 -2.46
N LEU A 48 1.32 6.20 -1.41
CA LEU A 48 1.50 6.76 -0.07
C LEU A 48 2.01 5.73 0.95
N GLY A 49 2.06 4.45 0.60
CA GLY A 49 2.53 3.43 1.53
C GLY A 49 2.57 2.00 0.99
N ASN A 50 3.02 1.11 1.86
CA ASN A 50 3.18 -0.31 1.60
C ASN A 50 2.60 -1.12 2.77
N TYR A 51 1.57 -1.90 2.48
CA TYR A 51 0.81 -2.69 3.44
C TYR A 51 1.10 -4.17 3.27
N VAL A 52 1.15 -4.93 4.36
CA VAL A 52 1.32 -6.39 4.33
C VAL A 52 0.19 -7.04 5.10
N PHE A 53 -0.66 -7.76 4.39
CA PHE A 53 -1.77 -8.54 4.93
C PHE A 53 -1.36 -10.01 5.00
N SER A 54 -1.64 -10.71 6.09
CA SER A 54 -1.23 -12.11 6.27
C SER A 54 -2.40 -13.02 6.60
N GLU A 55 -2.36 -14.24 6.05
CA GLU A 55 -3.23 -15.34 6.49
C GLU A 55 -2.99 -15.72 7.95
N ASP A 56 -1.79 -15.49 8.49
CA ASP A 56 -1.51 -15.72 9.90
C ASP A 56 -2.34 -14.77 10.78
N GLY A 57 -3.33 -15.33 11.47
CA GLY A 57 -4.34 -14.61 12.24
C GLY A 57 -5.28 -13.71 11.42
N GLY A 58 -5.16 -13.70 10.08
CA GLY A 58 -5.88 -12.78 9.20
C GLY A 58 -5.58 -11.32 9.54
N THR A 59 -4.30 -10.96 9.62
CA THR A 59 -3.81 -9.72 10.25
C THR A 59 -3.21 -8.74 9.25
N LEU A 60 -3.06 -7.47 9.68
CA LEU A 60 -2.17 -6.51 9.04
C LEU A 60 -0.81 -6.55 9.74
N ARG A 61 0.22 -7.07 9.07
CA ARG A 61 1.57 -7.19 9.61
C ARG A 61 2.44 -5.95 9.47
N SER A 62 2.14 -5.08 8.50
CA SER A 62 2.85 -3.82 8.29
C SER A 62 1.96 -2.82 7.57
N GLY A 63 2.11 -1.56 7.91
CA GLY A 63 1.54 -0.41 7.22
C GLY A 63 2.62 0.67 7.19
N LEU A 64 3.53 0.59 6.22
CA LEU A 64 4.60 1.55 6.05
C LEU A 64 4.08 2.74 5.24
N LEU A 65 4.07 3.93 5.82
CA LEU A 65 3.79 5.17 5.09
C LEU A 65 5.07 5.74 4.50
N THR A 66 5.03 6.00 3.19
CA THR A 66 6.12 6.62 2.43
C THR A 66 5.57 7.88 1.75
N PHE A 67 5.64 9.02 2.44
CA PHE A 67 5.21 10.29 1.86
C PHE A 67 6.28 10.81 0.88
N ALA A 68 5.96 10.89 -0.41
CA ALA A 68 6.71 11.68 -1.38
C ALA A 68 5.89 12.95 -1.72
N PRO A 69 6.36 14.21 -1.52
CA PRO A 69 7.75 14.67 -1.46
C PRO A 69 8.11 15.59 -0.25
N TYR A 70 9.41 15.92 -0.13
CA TYR A 70 10.08 16.87 0.80
C TYR A 70 10.13 16.50 2.30
N GLY A 71 11.17 15.76 2.69
CA GLY A 71 11.65 15.69 4.08
C GLY A 71 10.77 14.90 5.05
N SER A 72 9.66 14.33 4.59
CA SER A 72 8.76 13.51 5.38
C SER A 72 9.44 12.22 5.85
N LYS A 73 9.25 11.89 7.13
CA LYS A 73 9.77 10.66 7.72
C LYS A 73 8.91 9.48 7.29
N VAL A 74 9.56 8.39 6.87
CA VAL A 74 8.92 7.09 6.74
C VAL A 74 8.40 6.67 8.11
N ALA A 75 7.16 6.19 8.17
CA ALA A 75 6.51 5.78 9.42
C ALA A 75 5.95 4.37 9.28
N GLU A 76 6.33 3.46 10.18
CA GLU A 76 5.66 2.18 10.34
C GLU A 76 4.50 2.36 11.33
N LEU A 77 3.28 2.04 10.89
CA LEU A 77 2.07 2.20 11.70
C LEU A 77 1.79 0.99 12.59
N VAL A 78 2.33 -0.18 12.25
CA VAL A 78 2.11 -1.41 13.02
C VAL A 78 3.15 -1.50 14.12
N ALA A 79 2.70 -1.36 15.37
CA ALA A 79 3.55 -1.49 16.54
C ALA A 79 4.22 -2.88 16.59
N GLY A 80 5.50 -2.92 16.96
CA GLY A 80 6.28 -4.16 16.96
C GLY A 80 6.75 -4.63 15.59
N THR A 81 6.41 -3.90 14.51
CA THR A 81 6.99 -4.12 13.18
C THR A 81 8.09 -3.10 12.92
N THR A 82 9.18 -3.54 12.31
CA THR A 82 10.21 -2.66 11.73
C THR A 82 10.38 -3.00 10.26
N THR A 83 10.50 -1.94 9.46
CA THR A 83 10.54 -2.02 8.01
C THR A 83 11.75 -1.29 7.47
N ASN A 84 12.56 -1.98 6.66
CA ASN A 84 13.59 -1.32 5.88
C ASN A 84 12.94 -0.55 4.73
N ALA A 85 13.05 0.79 4.76
CA ALA A 85 12.37 1.67 3.79
C ALA A 85 12.84 1.53 2.34
N THR A 86 14.00 0.90 2.09
CA THR A 86 14.58 0.75 0.74
C THR A 86 14.30 -0.62 0.15
N THR A 87 14.42 -1.67 0.95
CA THR A 87 14.27 -3.07 0.51
C THR A 87 12.89 -3.65 0.81
N PHE A 88 12.10 -2.95 1.64
CA PHE A 88 10.85 -3.45 2.21
C PHE A 88 11.01 -4.75 3.02
N ALA A 89 12.23 -5.09 3.46
CA ALA A 89 12.43 -6.19 4.41
C ALA A 89 11.75 -5.88 5.74
N ARG A 90 11.04 -6.86 6.31
CA ARG A 90 10.28 -6.75 7.56
C ARG A 90 10.91 -7.58 8.66
N ALA A 91 10.95 -7.00 9.86
CA ALA A 91 11.26 -7.67 11.11
C ALA A 91 10.12 -7.42 12.10
N TYR A 92 9.81 -8.43 12.91
CA TYR A 92 8.72 -8.39 13.88
C TYR A 92 9.28 -8.71 15.26
N LEU A 93 8.84 -7.97 16.29
CA LEU A 93 9.09 -8.35 17.68
C LEU A 93 8.36 -9.65 17.98
N ALA A 94 8.92 -10.44 18.91
CA ALA A 94 8.40 -11.77 19.23
C ALA A 94 6.96 -11.75 19.79
N ASP A 95 6.59 -10.65 20.44
CA ASP A 95 5.31 -10.39 21.09
C ASP A 95 4.50 -9.30 20.36
N ALA A 96 4.80 -9.04 19.09
CA ALA A 96 4.08 -8.05 18.30
C ALA A 96 2.59 -8.42 18.19
N GLU A 97 1.72 -7.51 18.64
CA GLU A 97 0.28 -7.63 18.42
C GLU A 97 -0.11 -6.98 17.10
N PHE A 98 -0.49 -7.81 16.12
CA PHE A 98 -0.86 -7.32 14.81
C PHE A 98 -2.33 -6.83 14.78
N PRO A 99 -2.60 -5.67 14.17
CA PRO A 99 -3.95 -5.19 13.95
C PRO A 99 -4.85 -6.22 13.27
N PHE A 100 -6.12 -6.17 13.66
CA PHE A 100 -7.19 -7.05 13.18
C PHE A 100 -7.03 -8.52 13.57
N ALA A 101 -6.05 -8.89 14.39
CA ALA A 101 -6.02 -10.21 15.02
C ALA A 101 -7.33 -10.42 15.80
N LEU A 102 -8.01 -11.54 15.55
CA LEU A 102 -9.26 -11.87 16.24
C LEU A 102 -8.98 -12.98 17.26
N ARG A 103 -9.30 -12.70 18.52
CA ARG A 103 -9.36 -13.71 19.58
C ARG A 103 -10.82 -13.85 19.99
N TYR A 104 -11.38 -15.05 19.86
CA TYR A 104 -12.73 -15.35 20.32
C TYR A 104 -12.71 -16.66 21.10
N GLN A 105 -12.78 -16.55 22.43
CA GLN A 105 -12.55 -17.69 23.34
C GLN A 105 -11.22 -18.39 22.99
N ASP A 106 -11.19 -19.72 23.03
CA ASP A 106 -10.05 -20.55 22.64
C ASP A 106 -10.12 -21.01 21.17
N ILE A 107 -10.94 -20.34 20.34
CA ILE A 107 -11.10 -20.70 18.93
C ILE A 107 -9.97 -20.09 18.11
N ALA A 108 -9.16 -20.96 17.51
CA ALA A 108 -8.23 -20.59 16.45
C ALA A 108 -8.96 -20.54 15.10
N PHE A 109 -8.77 -19.46 14.35
CA PHE A 109 -9.28 -19.29 13.00
C PHE A 109 -8.17 -19.49 11.97
N ASN A 110 -8.39 -20.40 11.03
CA ASN A 110 -7.53 -20.55 9.87
C ASN A 110 -8.06 -19.64 8.77
N TYR A 111 -7.27 -18.62 8.41
CA TYR A 111 -7.65 -17.69 7.35
C TYR A 111 -7.05 -18.10 6.01
N THR A 112 -7.83 -17.88 4.96
CA THR A 112 -7.38 -17.94 3.57
C THR A 112 -7.58 -16.58 2.93
N LEU A 113 -6.57 -16.12 2.21
CA LEU A 113 -6.61 -14.90 1.44
C LEU A 113 -7.21 -15.18 0.05
N ALA A 114 -8.24 -14.42 -0.33
CA ALA A 114 -8.76 -14.45 -1.70
C ALA A 114 -7.91 -13.56 -2.62
N ASP A 115 -7.95 -13.85 -3.93
CA ASP A 115 -7.34 -12.96 -4.92
C ASP A 115 -7.95 -11.55 -4.82
N PRO A 116 -7.13 -10.50 -4.72
CA PRO A 116 -7.62 -9.15 -4.56
C PRO A 116 -8.30 -8.66 -5.84
N VAL A 117 -9.33 -7.84 -5.68
CA VAL A 117 -10.13 -7.31 -6.79
C VAL A 117 -9.99 -5.80 -6.86
N TYR A 118 -9.75 -5.26 -8.04
CA TYR A 118 -9.74 -3.82 -8.26
C TYR A 118 -11.16 -3.30 -8.50
N THR A 119 -11.48 -2.14 -7.92
CA THR A 119 -12.72 -1.42 -8.19
C THR A 119 -12.56 -0.51 -9.41
N ASP A 120 -13.67 0.00 -9.93
CA ASP A 120 -13.67 1.01 -11.01
C ASP A 120 -12.96 2.32 -10.62
N THR A 121 -12.81 2.57 -9.31
CA THR A 121 -12.09 3.73 -8.76
C THR A 121 -10.58 3.50 -8.65
N GLY A 122 -10.08 2.33 -9.04
CA GLY A 122 -8.68 1.94 -8.86
C GLY A 122 -8.32 1.53 -7.43
N ALA A 123 -9.30 1.39 -6.54
CA ALA A 123 -9.11 0.84 -5.21
C ALA A 123 -8.85 -0.66 -5.30
N ILE A 124 -8.17 -1.20 -4.29
CA ILE A 124 -8.01 -2.66 -4.14
C ILE A 124 -8.88 -3.16 -2.98
N MET A 125 -9.65 -4.20 -3.25
CA MET A 125 -10.46 -4.93 -2.28
C MET A 125 -9.74 -6.22 -1.89
N ILE A 126 -9.51 -6.40 -0.60
CA ILE A 126 -8.82 -7.54 -0.02
C ILE A 126 -9.82 -8.29 0.85
N GLU A 127 -9.95 -9.60 0.64
CA GLU A 127 -10.84 -10.44 1.44
C GLU A 127 -10.07 -11.59 2.07
N MET A 128 -10.28 -11.80 3.37
CA MET A 128 -9.79 -12.97 4.10
C MET A 128 -10.96 -13.73 4.68
N ARG A 129 -10.96 -15.05 4.53
CA ARG A 129 -12.00 -15.94 5.03
C ARG A 129 -11.42 -16.86 6.09
N GLY A 130 -11.88 -16.72 7.33
CA GLY A 130 -11.49 -17.52 8.48
C GLY A 130 -12.51 -18.59 8.80
N GLN A 131 -12.05 -19.80 9.13
CA GLN A 131 -12.89 -20.87 9.67
C GLN A 131 -12.31 -21.38 10.99
N GLY A 132 -13.16 -21.57 12.00
CA GLY A 132 -12.74 -22.07 13.32
C GLY A 132 -13.93 -22.28 14.25
N GLY A 133 -13.95 -23.38 15.01
CA GLY A 133 -15.01 -23.62 16.02
C GLY A 133 -16.43 -23.66 15.46
N GLY A 134 -16.63 -24.04 14.19
CA GLY A 134 -17.93 -23.99 13.51
C GLY A 134 -18.39 -22.58 13.09
N ILE A 135 -17.53 -21.56 13.27
CA ILE A 135 -17.79 -20.16 12.93
C ILE A 135 -16.98 -19.79 11.69
N SER A 136 -17.61 -19.02 10.80
CA SER A 136 -16.97 -18.39 9.64
C SER A 136 -16.81 -16.90 9.88
N VAL A 137 -15.61 -16.36 9.61
CA VAL A 137 -15.29 -14.94 9.70
C VAL A 137 -14.88 -14.45 8.32
N VAL A 138 -15.37 -13.28 7.91
CA VAL A 138 -14.93 -12.62 6.67
C VAL A 138 -14.39 -11.23 7.00
N LYS A 139 -13.12 -10.97 6.69
CA LYS A 139 -12.50 -9.65 6.82
C LYS A 139 -12.37 -9.04 5.43
N ARG A 140 -12.83 -7.80 5.27
CA ARG A 140 -12.73 -7.04 4.01
C ARG A 140 -12.03 -5.73 4.26
N PHE A 141 -11.00 -5.46 3.46
CA PHE A 141 -10.24 -4.22 3.50
C PHE A 141 -10.34 -3.55 2.13
N LYS A 142 -10.55 -2.24 2.13
CA LYS A 142 -10.52 -1.41 0.92
C LYS A 142 -9.36 -0.42 1.07
N ILE A 143 -8.50 -0.35 0.08
CA ILE A 143 -7.43 0.65 0.03
C ILE A 143 -7.63 1.50 -1.21
N GLU A 144 -7.82 2.81 -1.00
CA GLU A 144 -7.97 3.80 -2.07
C GLU A 144 -6.58 4.30 -2.53
N PRO A 145 -6.42 4.63 -3.83
CA PRO A 145 -5.14 5.07 -4.38
C PRO A 145 -4.69 6.45 -3.86
N ASP A 146 -5.65 7.30 -3.49
CA ASP A 146 -5.48 8.70 -3.10
C ASP A 146 -5.84 8.98 -1.64
N ALA A 147 -5.85 7.95 -0.78
CA ALA A 147 -6.17 8.09 0.63
C ALA A 147 -5.21 9.08 1.33
N LEU A 148 -5.65 10.33 1.51
CA LEU A 148 -4.89 11.34 2.24
C LEU A 148 -4.86 10.95 3.73
N TYR A 149 -3.67 10.60 4.23
CA TYR A 149 -3.46 10.35 5.65
C TYR A 149 -3.08 11.64 6.37
N THR A 150 -3.91 12.08 7.31
CA THR A 150 -3.55 13.16 8.23
C THR A 150 -2.93 12.56 9.49
N LEU A 151 -1.63 12.79 9.71
CA LEU A 151 -0.96 12.47 10.98
C LEU A 151 -0.95 13.74 11.85
N THR A 152 -1.73 13.75 12.92
CA THR A 152 -1.62 14.79 13.96
C THR A 152 -0.62 14.30 15.02
N ALA A 153 0.44 15.06 15.23
CA ALA A 153 1.44 14.83 16.27
C ALA A 153 0.94 15.28 17.66
#